data_AF-A0AA36NLY7-F1
#
_entry.id   AF-A0AA36NLY7-F1
#
_cell.length_a   1.000
_cell.length_b   1.000
_cell.length_c   1.000
_cell.angle_alpha   90.00
_cell.angle_beta   90.00
_cell.angle_gamma   90.00
#
_symmetry.space_group_name_H-M   'P 1'
#
loop_
_entity.id
_entity.type
_entity.pdbx_description
1 polymer ?
#
loop_
_entity_poly.entity_id
_entity_poly.type
_entity_poly.pdbx_seq_one_letter_code
_entity_poly.pdbx_strand_id
1 'polypeptide(L)'
;MADELRQKGVRPKMPAYDETPLCSVGKLVRVKLASGQLRRAMVECVEEAEGTVDVAFVGSAAKDSSDATVPIDSLRPLEPIELPFLQADNFSVSGAKEAGNAVFKLGDMEAASDLYGRALDALERAAPKANTWVLANRNGALLPGKIVLVDNSNRADVELRKDGRVEVLQGVPHHALIGVQLDQMLLQGSLHLNRSRALAQLGQQQEAAQDLSVTIALWAAYKAAGKPLETEGKEQLVKAYYLRAKTRILRQRPEPARADLRCAWALRPESTAALRQAERELELMEKEKVRSNKQLAKEIAKLADVAMSGLDEEQLASFGGANR
;
A
#
# COMPACT_ATOMS: atom_id res chain seq x y z
N MET A 1 8.37 40.99 -20.18
CA MET A 1 8.10 39.99 -21.24
C MET A 1 7.58 38.65 -20.68
N ALA A 2 8.23 38.01 -19.69
CA ALA A 2 7.72 36.75 -19.11
C ALA A 2 6.35 36.89 -18.39
N ASP A 3 6.14 38.00 -17.66
CA ASP A 3 4.86 38.25 -16.97
C ASP A 3 3.71 38.56 -17.93
N GLU A 4 3.97 39.21 -19.07
CA GLU A 4 2.95 39.44 -20.12
C GLU A 4 2.50 38.14 -20.80
N LEU A 5 3.42 37.17 -20.97
CA LEU A 5 3.08 35.85 -21.51
C LEU A 5 2.29 35.01 -20.50
N ARG A 6 2.59 35.13 -19.19
CA ARG A 6 1.79 34.52 -18.12
C ARG A 6 0.37 35.08 -18.09
N GLN A 7 0.19 36.40 -18.23
CA GLN A 7 -1.13 37.02 -18.32
C GLN A 7 -1.94 36.54 -19.55
N LYS A 8 -1.25 36.13 -20.62
CA LYS A 8 -1.86 35.55 -21.82
C LYS A 8 -2.10 34.02 -21.72
N GLY A 9 -1.86 33.40 -20.56
CA GLY A 9 -2.01 31.97 -20.37
C GLY A 9 -0.97 31.11 -21.10
N VAL A 10 0.04 31.73 -21.72
CA VAL A 10 1.13 31.01 -22.38
C VAL A 10 2.10 30.56 -21.30
N ARG A 11 2.05 29.27 -20.95
CA ARG A 11 3.03 28.69 -20.04
C ARG A 11 4.39 28.68 -20.76
N PRO A 12 5.45 29.25 -20.17
CA PRO A 12 6.78 29.18 -20.76
C PRO A 12 7.14 27.71 -20.96
N LYS A 13 7.66 27.39 -22.16
CA LYS A 13 8.15 26.05 -22.45
C LYS A 13 9.29 25.75 -21.48
N MET A 14 9.03 24.87 -20.50
CA MET A 14 10.09 24.43 -19.61
C MET A 14 11.16 23.71 -20.45
N PRO A 15 12.46 23.98 -20.20
CA PRO A 15 13.53 23.24 -20.85
C PRO A 15 13.38 21.74 -20.59
N ALA A 16 13.91 20.92 -21.50
CA ALA A 16 13.89 19.47 -21.28
C ALA A 16 14.68 19.14 -20.00
N TYR A 17 14.34 18.03 -19.35
CA TYR A 17 14.98 17.62 -18.09
C TYR A 17 16.51 17.55 -18.23
N ASP A 18 17.00 17.03 -19.34
CA ASP A 18 18.43 16.84 -19.62
C ASP A 18 19.16 18.14 -20.00
N GLU A 19 18.43 19.21 -20.32
CA GLU A 19 18.98 20.52 -20.71
C GLU A 19 19.29 21.41 -19.50
N THR A 20 18.82 21.04 -18.30
CA THR A 20 19.06 21.79 -17.07
C THR A 20 20.18 21.16 -16.25
N PRO A 21 21.07 21.93 -15.61
CA PRO A 21 22.03 21.40 -14.63
C PRO A 21 21.33 20.62 -13.50
N LEU A 22 21.98 19.59 -12.94
CA LEU A 22 21.39 18.75 -11.87
C LEU A 22 20.97 19.58 -10.64
N CYS A 23 21.78 20.57 -10.26
CA CYS A 23 21.54 21.46 -9.12
C CYS A 23 20.70 22.69 -9.52
N SER A 24 19.78 22.59 -10.47
CA SER A 24 18.92 23.74 -10.80
C SER A 24 17.74 23.81 -9.84
N VAL A 25 17.46 24.99 -9.27
CA VAL A 25 16.25 25.20 -8.45
C VAL A 25 15.00 24.84 -9.24
N GLY A 26 14.09 24.09 -8.61
CA GLY A 26 12.89 23.54 -9.23
C GLY A 26 13.14 22.28 -10.08
N LYS A 27 14.35 21.71 -10.08
CA LYS A 27 14.63 20.43 -10.72
C LYS A 27 14.31 19.27 -9.78
N LEU A 28 13.56 18.30 -10.27
CA LEU A 28 13.30 17.05 -9.56
C LEU A 28 14.53 16.14 -9.68
N VAL A 29 15.10 15.74 -8.57
CA VAL A 29 16.30 14.91 -8.48
C VAL A 29 16.06 13.72 -7.56
N ARG A 30 16.98 12.77 -7.58
CA ARG A 30 17.04 11.68 -6.61
C ARG A 30 18.15 11.95 -5.61
N VAL A 31 17.87 11.74 -4.34
CA VAL A 31 18.77 12.01 -3.23
C VAL A 31 19.11 10.70 -2.55
N LYS A 32 20.40 10.41 -2.37
CA LYS A 32 20.87 9.27 -1.58
C LYS A 32 20.98 9.67 -0.12
N LEU A 33 20.06 9.16 0.70
CA LEU A 33 20.07 9.38 2.14
C LEU A 33 21.23 8.65 2.82
N ALA A 34 21.56 9.09 4.05
CA ALA A 34 22.55 8.42 4.90
C ALA A 34 22.19 6.95 5.18
N SER A 35 20.90 6.60 5.17
CA SER A 35 20.41 5.22 5.29
C SER A 35 20.72 4.35 4.06
N GLY A 36 21.24 4.94 2.97
CA GLY A 36 21.43 4.30 1.68
C GLY A 36 20.16 4.26 0.81
N GLN A 37 19.01 4.69 1.34
CA GLN A 37 17.77 4.80 0.57
C GLN A 37 17.85 5.94 -0.44
N LEU A 38 17.19 5.74 -1.58
CA LEU A 38 17.01 6.76 -2.60
C LEU A 38 15.60 7.34 -2.49
N ARG A 39 15.46 8.66 -2.57
CA ARG A 39 14.17 9.36 -2.59
C ARG A 39 14.17 10.47 -3.63
N ARG A 40 13.00 10.77 -4.19
CA ARG A 40 12.84 11.94 -5.06
C ARG A 40 12.69 13.21 -4.24
N ALA A 41 13.35 14.28 -4.66
CA ALA A 41 13.24 15.59 -4.03
C ALA A 41 13.33 16.70 -5.08
N MET A 42 12.70 17.83 -4.79
CA MET A 42 12.81 19.06 -5.57
C MET A 42 13.96 19.89 -5.01
N VAL A 43 14.87 20.37 -5.87
CA VAL A 43 15.90 21.32 -5.45
C VAL A 43 15.27 22.67 -5.13
N GLU A 44 15.46 23.18 -3.93
CA GLU A 44 14.92 24.48 -3.49
C GLU A 44 15.99 25.56 -3.46
N CYS A 45 17.15 25.27 -2.87
CA CYS A 45 18.28 26.19 -2.79
C CYS A 45 19.60 25.44 -3.01
N VAL A 46 20.62 26.12 -3.54
CA VAL A 46 21.96 25.58 -3.74
C VAL A 46 22.97 26.51 -3.09
N GLU A 47 23.71 25.99 -2.12
CA GLU A 47 24.76 26.69 -1.40
C GLU A 47 26.13 26.19 -1.90
N GLU A 48 26.57 26.74 -3.04
CA GLU A 48 27.82 26.29 -3.71
C GLU A 48 29.06 26.41 -2.82
N ALA A 49 29.10 27.41 -1.93
CA ALA A 49 30.22 27.62 -1.02
C ALA A 49 30.35 26.50 0.03
N GLU A 50 29.23 25.92 0.43
CA GLU A 50 29.17 24.84 1.42
C GLU A 50 29.13 23.45 0.78
N GLY A 51 28.91 23.39 -0.54
CA GLY A 51 28.76 22.13 -1.27
C GLY A 51 27.46 21.40 -0.94
N THR A 52 26.42 22.14 -0.55
CA THR A 52 25.13 21.61 -0.07
C THR A 52 23.96 22.13 -0.92
N VAL A 53 22.85 21.40 -0.85
CA VAL A 53 21.60 21.70 -1.54
C VAL A 53 20.45 21.47 -0.58
N ASP A 54 19.57 22.45 -0.46
CA ASP A 54 18.29 22.29 0.22
C ASP A 54 17.29 21.67 -0.74
N VAL A 55 16.65 20.58 -0.29
CA VAL A 55 15.70 19.82 -1.10
C VAL A 55 14.41 19.55 -0.34
N ALA A 56 13.29 19.60 -1.04
CA ALA A 56 11.99 19.18 -0.53
C ALA A 56 11.61 17.81 -1.09
N PHE A 57 11.47 16.79 -0.23
CA PHE A 57 11.08 15.45 -0.70
C PHE A 57 9.66 15.42 -1.28
N VAL A 58 9.49 14.70 -2.39
CA VAL A 58 8.21 14.60 -3.11
C VAL A 58 7.58 13.23 -2.90
N GLY A 59 6.35 13.17 -2.36
CA GLY A 59 5.59 11.92 -2.23
C GLY A 59 4.51 11.95 -1.15
N SER A 60 3.62 10.96 -1.14
CA SER A 60 2.45 10.89 -0.24
C SER A 60 2.77 10.59 1.23
N ALA A 61 3.98 10.10 1.53
CA ALA A 61 4.46 9.96 2.90
C ALA A 61 4.92 11.30 3.50
N ALA A 62 5.04 12.36 2.69
CA ALA A 62 5.42 13.71 3.11
C ALA A 62 4.25 14.49 3.74
N LYS A 63 3.46 13.83 4.62
CA LYS A 63 2.58 14.60 5.53
C LYS A 63 3.39 15.55 6.41
N ASP A 64 4.67 15.26 6.56
CA ASP A 64 5.69 16.21 6.95
C ASP A 64 6.59 16.41 5.70
N SER A 65 6.41 17.51 4.96
CA SER A 65 7.40 17.91 3.95
C SER A 65 8.68 18.26 4.70
N SER A 66 9.51 17.24 4.90
CA SER A 66 10.80 17.43 5.56
C SER A 66 11.75 18.00 4.53
N ASP A 67 11.90 19.32 4.51
CA ASP A 67 13.01 19.94 3.81
C ASP A 67 14.31 19.40 4.44
N ALA A 68 15.34 19.20 3.61
CA ALA A 68 16.61 18.67 4.07
C ALA A 68 17.75 19.33 3.31
N THR A 69 18.81 19.67 4.04
CA THR A 69 20.09 20.07 3.47
C THR A 69 20.93 18.81 3.22
N VAL A 70 21.33 18.59 1.98
CA VAL A 70 22.11 17.40 1.58
C VAL A 70 23.35 17.79 0.78
N PRO A 71 24.43 16.98 0.80
CA PRO A 71 25.60 17.23 -0.05
C PRO A 71 25.23 17.16 -1.54
N ILE A 72 25.81 18.03 -2.37
CA ILE A 72 25.62 18.00 -3.85
C ILE A 72 25.90 16.61 -4.43
N ASP A 73 26.95 15.93 -3.95
CA ASP A 73 27.36 14.59 -4.43
C ASP A 73 26.35 13.47 -4.10
N SER A 74 25.38 13.74 -3.22
CA SER A 74 24.28 12.83 -2.92
C SER A 74 23.17 12.86 -3.98
N LEU A 75 23.15 13.89 -4.82
CA LEU A 75 22.17 14.05 -5.88
C LEU A 75 22.47 13.13 -7.07
N ARG A 76 21.40 12.61 -7.67
CA ARG A 76 21.41 11.78 -8.88
C ARG A 76 20.31 12.27 -9.81
N PRO A 77 20.52 12.22 -11.14
CA PRO A 77 19.44 12.47 -12.08
C PRO A 77 18.35 11.38 -11.93
N LEU A 78 17.14 11.72 -12.35
CA LEU A 78 16.09 10.72 -12.54
C LEU A 78 16.43 9.83 -13.74
N GLU A 79 15.94 8.59 -13.73
CA GLU A 79 16.13 7.72 -14.87
C GLU A 79 15.27 8.19 -16.05
N PRO A 80 15.73 8.06 -17.31
CA PRO A 80 14.95 8.45 -18.48
C PRO A 80 13.56 7.79 -18.54
N ILE A 81 13.43 6.57 -18.00
CA ILE A 81 12.16 5.84 -17.94
C ILE A 81 11.12 6.53 -17.03
N GLU A 82 11.54 7.40 -16.11
CA GLU A 82 10.64 8.11 -15.19
C GLU A 82 10.08 9.39 -15.79
N LEU A 83 10.83 10.03 -16.70
CA LEU A 83 10.52 11.36 -17.22
C LEU A 83 9.12 11.48 -17.88
N PRO A 84 8.65 10.50 -18.67
CA PRO A 84 7.31 10.57 -19.26
C PRO A 84 6.19 10.68 -18.22
N PHE A 85 6.41 10.12 -17.01
CA PHE A 85 5.41 10.07 -15.95
C PHE A 85 5.40 11.33 -15.08
N LEU A 86 6.37 12.23 -15.23
CA LEU A 86 6.40 13.49 -14.47
C LEU A 86 5.40 14.52 -15.00
N GLN A 87 5.10 14.49 -16.31
CA GLN A 87 4.37 15.55 -16.99
C GLN A 87 3.10 15.07 -17.70
N ALA A 88 2.95 13.78 -17.95
CA ALA A 88 1.85 13.26 -18.73
C ALA A 88 0.77 12.59 -17.87
N ASP A 89 -0.48 13.01 -18.04
CA ASP A 89 -1.67 12.27 -17.57
C ASP A 89 -1.98 11.06 -18.47
N ASN A 90 -1.38 11.03 -19.67
CA ASN A 90 -1.55 10.02 -20.70
C ASN A 90 -0.28 9.18 -20.84
N PHE A 91 -0.22 8.08 -20.10
CA PHE A 91 0.83 7.07 -20.19
C PHE A 91 0.19 5.68 -20.37
N SER A 92 0.97 4.72 -20.87
CA SER A 92 0.51 3.33 -20.92
C SER A 92 0.65 2.69 -19.53
N VAL A 93 -0.37 1.93 -19.11
CA VAL A 93 -0.37 1.21 -17.82
C VAL A 93 0.83 0.26 -17.72
N SER A 94 1.14 -0.45 -18.81
CA SER A 94 2.31 -1.33 -18.88
C SER A 94 3.63 -0.56 -18.74
N GLY A 95 3.76 0.60 -19.40
CA GLY A 95 4.94 1.45 -19.27
C GLY A 95 5.12 1.96 -17.83
N ALA A 96 4.04 2.37 -17.17
CA ALA A 96 4.09 2.77 -15.75
C ALA A 96 4.53 1.61 -14.84
N LYS A 97 4.06 0.39 -15.11
CA LYS A 97 4.52 -0.81 -14.40
C LYS A 97 6.02 -1.06 -14.60
N GLU A 98 6.51 -0.93 -15.83
CA GLU A 98 7.93 -1.12 -16.16
C GLU A 98 8.81 -0.07 -15.49
N ALA A 99 8.42 1.19 -15.54
CA ALA A 99 9.06 2.28 -14.82
C ALA A 99 9.08 2.00 -13.30
N GLY A 100 7.93 1.62 -12.73
CA GLY A 100 7.82 1.26 -11.32
C GLY A 100 8.75 0.10 -10.93
N ASN A 101 8.89 -0.92 -11.79
CA ASN A 101 9.81 -2.04 -11.57
C ASN A 101 11.28 -1.58 -11.61
N ALA A 102 11.63 -0.68 -12.53
CA ALA A 102 12.98 -0.14 -12.64
C ALA A 102 13.34 0.65 -11.37
N VAL A 103 12.47 1.55 -10.94
CA VAL A 103 12.69 2.41 -9.77
C VAL A 103 12.66 1.60 -8.47
N PHE A 104 11.83 0.55 -8.38
CA PHE A 104 11.86 -0.40 -7.26
C PHE A 104 13.23 -1.08 -7.13
N LYS A 105 13.85 -1.48 -8.25
CA LYS A 105 15.20 -2.09 -8.23
C LYS A 105 16.29 -1.11 -7.82
N LEU A 106 16.08 0.19 -8.04
CA LEU A 106 16.99 1.24 -7.57
C LEU A 106 16.88 1.52 -6.07
N GLY A 107 15.87 0.96 -5.37
CA GLY A 107 15.68 1.17 -3.94
C GLY A 107 14.76 2.35 -3.59
N ASP A 108 14.19 3.03 -4.58
CA ASP A 108 13.28 4.17 -4.39
C ASP A 108 11.83 3.67 -4.32
N MET A 109 11.46 3.21 -3.13
CA MET A 109 10.17 2.55 -2.89
C MET A 109 8.98 3.51 -3.00
N GLU A 110 9.16 4.78 -2.67
CA GLU A 110 8.10 5.80 -2.77
C GLU A 110 7.75 6.07 -4.24
N ALA A 111 8.76 6.30 -5.09
CA ALA A 111 8.54 6.53 -6.51
C ALA A 111 7.97 5.29 -7.21
N ALA A 112 8.45 4.09 -6.84
CA ALA A 112 7.87 2.85 -7.35
C ALA A 112 6.39 2.71 -6.98
N SER A 113 6.04 2.97 -5.70
CA SER A 113 4.65 2.93 -5.21
C SER A 113 3.75 3.92 -5.95
N ASP A 114 4.22 5.15 -6.15
CA ASP A 114 3.52 6.20 -6.92
C ASP A 114 3.25 5.76 -8.37
N LEU A 115 4.26 5.23 -9.07
CA LEU A 115 4.10 4.75 -10.44
C LEU A 115 3.09 3.59 -10.54
N TYR A 116 3.11 2.64 -9.62
CA TYR A 116 2.09 1.58 -9.57
C TYR A 116 0.69 2.14 -9.25
N GLY A 117 0.61 3.13 -8.35
CA GLY A 117 -0.65 3.81 -8.00
C GLY A 117 -1.26 4.50 -9.22
N ARG A 118 -0.49 5.30 -9.93
CA ARG A 118 -0.93 5.97 -11.16
C ARG A 118 -1.37 4.97 -12.24
N ALA A 119 -0.67 3.84 -12.36
CA ALA A 119 -1.06 2.77 -13.26
C ALA A 119 -2.42 2.16 -12.90
N LEU A 120 -2.70 1.98 -11.61
CA LEU A 120 -4.00 1.52 -11.10
C LEU A 120 -5.09 2.57 -11.34
N ASP A 121 -4.83 3.84 -11.04
CA ASP A 121 -5.77 4.94 -11.30
C ASP A 121 -6.11 5.02 -12.80
N ALA A 122 -5.12 4.80 -13.68
CA ALA A 122 -5.33 4.73 -15.12
C ALA A 122 -6.21 3.54 -15.54
N LEU A 123 -6.09 2.39 -14.88
CA LEU A 123 -6.99 1.24 -15.11
C LEU A 123 -8.41 1.49 -14.60
N GLU A 124 -8.56 2.29 -13.55
CA GLU A 124 -9.83 2.57 -12.87
C GLU A 124 -10.58 3.77 -13.44
N ARG A 125 -9.94 4.60 -14.28
CA ARG A 125 -10.56 5.76 -14.96
C ARG A 125 -11.80 5.41 -15.80
N ALA A 126 -11.95 4.16 -16.24
CA ALA A 126 -13.13 3.74 -16.97
C ALA A 126 -14.35 3.70 -16.02
N ALA A 127 -15.34 4.56 -16.29
CA ALA A 127 -16.58 4.57 -15.52
C ALA A 127 -17.21 3.15 -15.48
N PRO A 128 -17.61 2.66 -14.29
CA PRO A 128 -18.25 1.37 -14.18
C PRO A 128 -19.50 1.30 -15.04
N LYS A 129 -19.72 0.16 -15.71
CA LYS A 129 -20.88 -0.06 -16.58
C LYS A 129 -21.74 -1.19 -16.04
N ALA A 130 -23.01 -1.25 -16.43
CA ALA A 130 -23.83 -2.41 -16.13
C ALA A 130 -23.14 -3.70 -16.65
N ASN A 131 -23.28 -4.78 -15.88
CA ASN A 131 -22.66 -6.09 -16.11
C ASN A 131 -21.11 -6.11 -16.05
N THR A 132 -20.45 -5.09 -15.51
CA THR A 132 -19.00 -5.17 -15.20
C THR A 132 -18.78 -5.78 -13.82
N TRP A 133 -17.67 -6.51 -13.68
CA TRP A 133 -17.24 -7.06 -12.40
C TRP A 133 -16.58 -5.96 -11.54
N VAL A 134 -16.89 -5.97 -10.26
CA VAL A 134 -16.33 -5.07 -9.25
C VAL A 134 -16.00 -5.83 -7.98
N LEU A 135 -15.14 -5.25 -7.14
CA LEU A 135 -15.01 -5.61 -5.74
C LEU A 135 -15.72 -4.56 -4.90
N ALA A 136 -16.56 -5.02 -3.97
CA ALA A 136 -17.21 -4.15 -2.99
C ALA A 136 -16.80 -4.56 -1.58
N ASN A 137 -16.61 -3.57 -0.70
CA ASN A 137 -16.32 -3.82 0.70
C ASN A 137 -17.63 -4.07 1.48
N ARG A 138 -17.76 -5.26 2.06
CA ARG A 138 -18.86 -5.63 2.96
C ARG A 138 -18.27 -6.07 4.30
N ASN A 139 -18.48 -5.26 5.34
CA ASN A 139 -18.02 -5.54 6.71
C ASN A 139 -16.51 -5.82 6.81
N GLY A 140 -15.70 -5.08 6.04
CA GLY A 140 -14.24 -5.22 6.04
C GLY A 140 -13.70 -6.34 5.12
N ALA A 141 -14.56 -7.04 4.40
CA ALA A 141 -14.17 -8.02 3.39
C ALA A 141 -14.46 -7.50 1.98
N LEU A 142 -13.49 -7.61 1.07
CA LEU A 142 -13.70 -7.36 -0.35
C LEU A 142 -14.36 -8.59 -0.98
N LEU A 143 -15.56 -8.41 -1.52
CA LEU A 143 -16.33 -9.46 -2.17
C LEU A 143 -16.49 -9.16 -3.65
N PRO A 144 -16.38 -10.19 -4.52
CA PRO A 144 -16.64 -10.02 -5.94
C PRO A 144 -18.15 -9.83 -6.18
N GLY A 145 -18.47 -8.91 -7.07
CA GLY A 145 -19.83 -8.62 -7.49
C GLY A 145 -19.94 -8.20 -8.95
N LYS A 146 -21.17 -8.13 -9.43
CA LYS A 146 -21.49 -7.55 -10.73
C LYS A 146 -22.37 -6.32 -10.56
N ILE A 147 -22.08 -5.28 -11.32
CA ILE A 147 -22.97 -4.12 -11.38
C ILE A 147 -24.23 -4.51 -12.14
N VAL A 148 -25.39 -4.28 -11.54
CA VAL A 148 -26.69 -4.52 -12.16
C VAL A 148 -27.27 -3.22 -12.71
N LEU A 149 -27.14 -2.13 -11.95
CA LEU A 149 -27.65 -0.81 -12.29
C LEU A 149 -26.59 0.25 -11.98
N VAL A 150 -26.50 1.26 -12.85
CA VAL A 150 -25.71 2.49 -12.61
C VAL A 150 -26.67 3.66 -12.67
N ASP A 151 -26.68 4.50 -11.65
CA ASP A 151 -27.52 5.70 -11.63
C ASP A 151 -26.75 6.95 -12.12
N ASN A 152 -27.48 8.05 -12.33
CA ASN A 152 -26.89 9.33 -12.72
C ASN A 152 -26.20 10.05 -11.55
N SER A 153 -26.24 9.50 -10.34
CA SER A 153 -25.69 10.09 -9.11
C SER A 153 -24.34 9.49 -8.72
N ASN A 154 -23.63 8.86 -9.66
CA ASN A 154 -22.34 8.20 -9.43
C ASN A 154 -22.43 7.06 -8.38
N ARG A 155 -23.56 6.34 -8.38
CA ARG A 155 -23.79 5.14 -7.57
C ARG A 155 -24.16 3.96 -8.44
N ALA A 156 -24.03 2.77 -7.88
CA ALA A 156 -24.33 1.51 -8.55
C ALA A 156 -24.97 0.50 -7.60
N ASP A 157 -25.87 -0.31 -8.14
CA ASP A 157 -26.37 -1.50 -7.45
C ASP A 157 -25.49 -2.69 -7.82
N VAL A 158 -25.00 -3.40 -6.81
CA VAL A 158 -24.02 -4.48 -6.98
C VAL A 158 -24.60 -5.80 -6.48
N GLU A 159 -24.73 -6.76 -7.38
CA GLU A 159 -25.04 -8.15 -7.07
C GLU A 159 -23.79 -8.86 -6.55
N LEU A 160 -23.75 -9.14 -5.25
CA LEU A 160 -22.74 -9.97 -4.60
C LEU A 160 -23.17 -11.44 -4.58
N ARG A 161 -22.21 -12.33 -4.82
CA ARG A 161 -22.42 -13.78 -4.66
C ARG A 161 -21.53 -14.30 -3.55
N LYS A 162 -22.15 -14.82 -2.50
CA LYS A 162 -21.45 -15.41 -1.36
C LYS A 162 -22.14 -16.69 -0.93
N ASP A 163 -21.41 -17.79 -0.91
CA ASP A 163 -21.89 -19.10 -0.44
C ASP A 163 -23.22 -19.54 -1.11
N GLY A 164 -23.34 -19.27 -2.42
CA GLY A 164 -24.53 -19.58 -3.22
C GLY A 164 -25.72 -18.64 -3.01
N ARG A 165 -25.62 -17.67 -2.10
CA ARG A 165 -26.62 -16.61 -1.89
C ARG A 165 -26.28 -15.38 -2.72
N VAL A 166 -27.33 -14.75 -3.22
CA VAL A 166 -27.28 -13.49 -3.95
C VAL A 166 -27.75 -12.37 -3.03
N GLU A 167 -26.92 -11.36 -2.84
CA GLU A 167 -27.23 -10.13 -2.09
C GLU A 167 -27.05 -8.94 -3.03
N VAL A 168 -27.98 -8.00 -3.03
CA VAL A 168 -27.84 -6.76 -3.81
C VAL A 168 -27.52 -5.61 -2.86
N LEU A 169 -26.35 -5.01 -3.03
CA LEU A 169 -26.00 -3.76 -2.36
C LEU A 169 -26.54 -2.59 -3.19
N GLN A 170 -27.44 -1.81 -2.62
CA GLN A 170 -28.07 -0.68 -3.32
C GLN A 170 -27.27 0.61 -3.14
N GLY A 171 -27.16 1.39 -4.22
CA GLY A 171 -26.65 2.76 -4.18
C GLY A 171 -25.20 2.89 -3.69
N VAL A 172 -24.34 1.93 -4.02
CA VAL A 172 -22.92 1.95 -3.65
C VAL A 172 -22.20 3.05 -4.44
N PRO A 173 -21.50 3.99 -3.79
CA PRO A 173 -20.76 5.03 -4.51
C PRO A 173 -19.66 4.43 -5.39
N HIS A 174 -19.46 4.96 -6.61
CA HIS A 174 -18.46 4.40 -7.55
C HIS A 174 -17.05 4.41 -6.98
N HIS A 175 -16.67 5.44 -6.22
CA HIS A 175 -15.35 5.52 -5.57
C HIS A 175 -15.14 4.48 -4.45
N ALA A 176 -16.19 3.78 -4.01
CA ALA A 176 -16.11 2.69 -3.04
C ALA A 176 -16.00 1.31 -3.72
N LEU A 177 -16.05 1.26 -5.05
CA LEU A 177 -15.93 0.06 -5.86
C LEU A 177 -14.54 0.01 -6.50
N ILE A 178 -13.97 -1.19 -6.59
CA ILE A 178 -12.74 -1.44 -7.35
C ILE A 178 -13.13 -2.18 -8.61
N GLY A 179 -12.88 -1.60 -9.78
CA GLY A 179 -13.17 -2.22 -11.07
C GLY A 179 -12.33 -3.48 -11.29
N VAL A 180 -12.93 -4.57 -11.75
CA VAL A 180 -12.21 -5.80 -12.09
C VAL A 180 -12.02 -5.86 -13.60
N GLN A 181 -10.77 -5.69 -14.06
CA GLN A 181 -10.43 -5.76 -15.48
C GLN A 181 -10.11 -7.20 -15.87
N LEU A 182 -11.14 -8.01 -16.17
CA LEU A 182 -10.97 -9.44 -16.43
C LEU A 182 -9.91 -9.75 -17.52
N ASP A 183 -9.87 -8.95 -18.59
CA ASP A 183 -8.92 -9.14 -19.71
C ASP A 183 -7.50 -8.66 -19.36
N GLN A 184 -7.34 -7.89 -18.29
CA GLN A 184 -6.06 -7.37 -17.81
C GLN A 184 -5.77 -7.83 -16.37
N MET A 185 -6.36 -8.96 -15.97
CA MET A 185 -6.35 -9.44 -14.58
C MET A 185 -4.93 -9.66 -14.07
N LEU A 186 -4.06 -10.28 -14.88
CA LEU A 186 -2.65 -10.49 -14.55
C LEU A 186 -1.90 -9.17 -14.34
N LEU A 187 -2.18 -8.16 -15.19
CA LEU A 187 -1.57 -6.85 -15.07
C LEU A 187 -2.03 -6.14 -13.80
N GLN A 188 -3.34 -6.04 -13.59
CA GLN A 188 -3.95 -5.41 -12.41
C GLN A 188 -3.49 -6.08 -11.11
N GLY A 189 -3.50 -7.42 -11.05
CA GLY A 189 -2.99 -8.18 -9.91
C GLY A 189 -1.51 -7.93 -9.65
N SER A 190 -0.68 -7.89 -10.70
CA SER A 190 0.75 -7.60 -10.55
C SER A 190 1.05 -6.18 -10.05
N LEU A 191 0.23 -5.20 -10.43
CA LEU A 191 0.36 -3.81 -9.98
C LEU A 191 0.10 -3.69 -8.47
N HIS A 192 -1.01 -4.23 -7.96
CA HIS A 192 -1.28 -4.25 -6.51
C HIS A 192 -0.22 -5.04 -5.75
N LEU A 193 0.20 -6.20 -6.26
CA LEU A 193 1.24 -7.01 -5.62
C LEU A 193 2.56 -6.24 -5.53
N ASN A 194 2.97 -5.55 -6.59
CA ASN A 194 4.21 -4.78 -6.59
C ASN A 194 4.12 -3.53 -5.71
N ARG A 195 2.99 -2.81 -5.75
CA ARG A 195 2.73 -1.67 -4.85
C ARG A 195 2.76 -2.11 -3.39
N SER A 196 2.13 -3.23 -3.04
CA SER A 196 2.18 -3.78 -1.68
C SER A 196 3.60 -4.06 -1.18
N ARG A 197 4.52 -4.48 -2.06
CA ARG A 197 5.91 -4.75 -1.69
C ARG A 197 6.65 -3.46 -1.41
N ALA A 198 6.43 -2.44 -2.24
CA ALA A 198 7.00 -1.10 -2.03
C ALA A 198 6.49 -0.52 -0.70
N LEU A 199 5.17 -0.55 -0.49
CA LEU A 199 4.53 -0.09 0.75
C LEU A 199 5.06 -0.84 2.00
N ALA A 200 5.23 -2.17 1.91
CA ALA A 200 5.77 -2.95 3.03
C ALA A 200 7.23 -2.58 3.37
N GLN A 201 8.05 -2.23 2.37
CA GLN A 201 9.42 -1.75 2.60
C GLN A 201 9.47 -0.33 3.19
N LEU A 202 8.43 0.47 2.94
CA LEU A 202 8.21 1.77 3.58
C LEU A 202 7.62 1.66 4.99
N GLY A 203 7.41 0.45 5.52
CA GLY A 203 6.77 0.24 6.82
C GLY A 203 5.25 0.43 6.82
N GLN A 204 4.63 0.71 5.67
CA GLN A 204 3.19 0.91 5.49
C GLN A 204 2.46 -0.44 5.40
N GLN A 205 2.50 -1.20 6.50
CA GLN A 205 2.01 -2.58 6.54
C GLN A 205 0.49 -2.70 6.39
N GLN A 206 -0.27 -1.66 6.74
CA GLN A 206 -1.74 -1.67 6.62
C GLN A 206 -2.16 -1.52 5.16
N GLU A 207 -1.56 -0.58 4.45
CA GLU A 207 -1.78 -0.27 3.04
C GLU A 207 -1.30 -1.44 2.17
N ALA A 208 -0.13 -2.00 2.48
CA ALA A 208 0.35 -3.22 1.84
C ALA A 208 -0.65 -4.38 1.99
N ALA A 209 -1.21 -4.58 3.19
CA ALA A 209 -2.22 -5.61 3.43
C ALA A 209 -3.54 -5.35 2.68
N GLN A 210 -3.90 -4.10 2.44
CA GLN A 210 -5.06 -3.73 1.62
C GLN A 210 -4.85 -4.12 0.16
N ASP A 211 -3.72 -3.75 -0.45
CA ASP A 211 -3.38 -4.14 -1.82
C ASP A 211 -3.34 -5.66 -2.03
N LEU A 212 -2.79 -6.38 -1.06
CA LEU A 212 -2.78 -7.85 -1.09
C LEU A 212 -4.20 -8.43 -0.98
N SER A 213 -5.08 -7.78 -0.23
CA SER A 213 -6.49 -8.17 -0.14
C SER A 213 -7.25 -7.91 -1.43
N VAL A 214 -6.96 -6.81 -2.12
CA VAL A 214 -7.48 -6.53 -3.46
C VAL A 214 -7.01 -7.62 -4.43
N THR A 215 -5.70 -7.92 -4.46
CA THR A 215 -5.15 -8.97 -5.33
C THR A 215 -5.85 -10.31 -5.15
N ILE A 216 -6.06 -10.74 -3.90
CA ILE A 216 -6.77 -12.01 -3.58
C ILE A 216 -8.23 -11.96 -4.06
N ALA A 217 -8.92 -10.85 -3.82
CA ALA A 217 -10.32 -10.67 -4.21
C ALA A 217 -10.50 -10.58 -5.74
N LEU A 218 -9.54 -9.98 -6.46
CA LEU A 218 -9.52 -9.95 -7.92
C LEU A 218 -9.46 -11.38 -8.50
N TRP A 219 -8.62 -12.26 -7.95
CA TRP A 219 -8.58 -13.68 -8.37
C TRP A 219 -9.86 -14.44 -8.01
N ALA A 220 -10.51 -14.10 -6.90
CA ALA A 220 -11.83 -14.65 -6.57
C ALA A 220 -12.89 -14.19 -7.58
N ALA A 221 -12.86 -12.92 -8.01
CA ALA A 221 -13.73 -12.40 -9.08
C ALA A 221 -13.48 -13.10 -10.42
N TYR A 222 -12.21 -13.29 -10.79
CA TYR A 222 -11.82 -14.00 -12.02
C TYR A 222 -12.39 -15.43 -12.05
N LYS A 223 -12.27 -16.16 -10.94
CA LYS A 223 -12.88 -17.50 -10.78
C LYS A 223 -14.41 -17.44 -10.83
N ALA A 224 -15.03 -16.47 -10.14
CA ALA A 224 -16.48 -16.30 -10.14
C ALA A 224 -17.05 -15.93 -11.53
N ALA A 225 -16.22 -15.33 -12.39
CA ALA A 225 -16.50 -15.10 -13.80
C ALA A 225 -16.40 -16.36 -14.68
N GLY A 226 -16.14 -17.53 -14.09
CA GLY A 226 -16.01 -18.80 -14.80
C GLY A 226 -14.67 -18.97 -15.51
N LYS A 227 -13.69 -18.10 -15.24
CA LYS A 227 -12.36 -18.23 -15.82
C LYS A 227 -11.52 -19.23 -15.00
N PRO A 228 -10.79 -20.16 -15.65
CA PRO A 228 -9.95 -21.11 -14.95
C PRO A 228 -8.76 -20.40 -14.31
N LEU A 229 -8.32 -20.89 -13.14
CA LEU A 229 -7.11 -20.40 -12.50
C LEU A 229 -5.90 -21.11 -13.11
N GLU A 230 -5.17 -20.38 -13.96
CA GLU A 230 -3.93 -20.85 -14.58
C GLU A 230 -2.77 -20.92 -13.56
N THR A 231 -1.67 -21.56 -13.94
CA THR A 231 -0.48 -21.72 -13.10
C THR A 231 0.05 -20.37 -12.59
N GLU A 232 0.18 -19.37 -13.47
CA GLU A 232 0.65 -18.04 -13.08
C GLU A 232 -0.30 -17.37 -12.07
N GLY A 233 -1.62 -17.48 -12.29
CA GLY A 233 -2.60 -16.92 -11.36
C GLY A 233 -2.56 -17.59 -9.98
N LYS A 234 -2.36 -18.91 -9.97
CA LYS A 234 -2.17 -19.70 -8.75
C LYS A 234 -0.92 -19.27 -7.99
N GLU A 235 0.20 -19.06 -8.68
CA GLU A 235 1.45 -18.56 -8.09
C GLU A 235 1.30 -17.15 -7.51
N GLN A 236 0.66 -16.24 -8.26
CA GLN A 236 0.37 -14.89 -7.77
C GLN A 236 -0.51 -14.93 -6.51
N LEU A 237 -1.51 -15.82 -6.47
CA LEU A 237 -2.40 -15.95 -5.34
C LEU A 237 -1.69 -16.50 -4.09
N VAL A 238 -0.83 -17.53 -4.25
CA VAL A 238 0.04 -18.02 -3.16
C VAL A 238 0.92 -16.88 -2.63
N LYS A 239 1.56 -16.14 -3.53
CA LYS A 239 2.42 -15.01 -3.17
C LYS A 239 1.66 -13.91 -2.45
N ALA A 240 0.43 -13.60 -2.87
CA ALA A 240 -0.41 -12.61 -2.21
C ALA A 240 -0.78 -13.03 -0.78
N TYR A 241 -1.23 -14.28 -0.57
CA TYR A 241 -1.50 -14.80 0.78
C TYR A 241 -0.25 -14.81 1.67
N TYR A 242 0.89 -15.27 1.15
CA TYR A 242 2.15 -15.27 1.88
C TYR A 242 2.57 -13.86 2.33
N LEU A 243 2.59 -12.90 1.41
CA LEU A 243 2.95 -11.52 1.73
C LEU A 243 1.96 -10.92 2.73
N ARG A 244 0.66 -11.23 2.61
CA ARG A 244 -0.34 -10.70 3.54
C ARG A 244 -0.20 -11.31 4.93
N ALA A 245 0.15 -12.59 5.03
CA ALA A 245 0.52 -13.20 6.29
C ALA A 245 1.72 -12.49 6.94
N LYS A 246 2.77 -12.19 6.16
CA LYS A 246 3.93 -11.44 6.68
C LYS A 246 3.59 -10.04 7.17
N THR A 247 2.81 -9.27 6.40
CA THR A 247 2.36 -7.94 6.86
C THR A 247 1.54 -8.04 8.16
N ARG A 248 0.71 -9.08 8.32
CA ARG A 248 -0.07 -9.34 9.55
C ARG A 248 0.82 -9.79 10.71
N ILE A 249 1.88 -10.56 10.46
CA ILE A 249 2.88 -10.94 11.46
C ILE A 249 3.57 -9.71 12.02
N LEU A 250 4.07 -8.83 11.14
CA LEU A 250 4.72 -7.56 11.54
C LEU A 250 3.79 -6.64 12.34
N ARG A 251 2.48 -6.79 12.17
CA ARG A 251 1.44 -6.05 12.90
C ARG A 251 0.88 -6.79 14.11
N GLN A 252 1.51 -7.88 14.54
CA GLN A 252 1.11 -8.69 15.68
C GLN A 252 -0.33 -9.24 15.60
N ARG A 253 -0.77 -9.63 14.40
CA ARG A 253 -2.10 -10.23 14.12
C ARG A 253 -1.96 -11.73 13.78
N PRO A 254 -1.76 -12.62 14.77
CA PRO A 254 -1.42 -14.02 14.52
C PRO A 254 -2.57 -14.82 13.89
N GLU A 255 -3.82 -14.66 14.35
CA GLU A 255 -4.95 -15.43 13.81
C GLU A 255 -5.22 -15.12 12.33
N PRO A 256 -5.30 -13.84 11.90
CA PRO A 256 -5.40 -13.53 10.48
C PRO A 256 -4.19 -14.00 9.66
N ALA A 257 -2.96 -13.96 10.21
CA ALA A 257 -1.78 -14.46 9.51
C ALA A 257 -1.86 -15.97 9.28
N ARG A 258 -2.28 -16.72 10.31
CA ARG A 258 -2.48 -18.17 10.22
C ARG A 258 -3.51 -18.55 9.16
N ALA A 259 -4.63 -17.83 9.11
CA ALA A 259 -5.66 -18.05 8.09
C ALA A 259 -5.09 -17.87 6.67
N ASP A 260 -4.30 -16.83 6.43
CA ASP A 260 -3.66 -16.60 5.12
C ASP A 260 -2.67 -17.72 4.76
N LEU A 261 -1.86 -18.19 5.69
CA LEU A 261 -0.93 -19.30 5.46
C LEU A 261 -1.66 -20.60 5.12
N ARG A 262 -2.78 -20.91 5.80
CA ARG A 262 -3.62 -22.06 5.45
C ARG A 262 -4.18 -21.94 4.03
N CYS A 263 -4.66 -20.76 3.64
CA CYS A 263 -5.12 -20.51 2.27
C CYS A 263 -3.99 -20.70 1.24
N ALA A 264 -2.77 -20.22 1.53
CA ALA A 264 -1.62 -20.41 0.66
C ALA A 264 -1.26 -21.91 0.49
N TRP A 265 -1.26 -22.67 1.59
CA TRP A 265 -1.01 -24.11 1.56
C TRP A 265 -2.08 -24.90 0.82
N ALA A 266 -3.35 -24.51 0.95
CA ALA A 266 -4.47 -25.14 0.24
C ALA A 266 -4.31 -25.07 -1.29
N LEU A 267 -3.55 -24.09 -1.79
CA LEU A 267 -3.21 -23.98 -3.20
C LEU A 267 -2.12 -24.98 -3.62
N ARG A 268 -1.46 -25.73 -2.73
CA ARG A 268 -0.38 -26.68 -3.10
C ARG A 268 0.72 -26.02 -3.95
N PRO A 269 1.48 -25.07 -3.39
CA PRO A 269 2.57 -24.43 -4.11
C PRO A 269 3.74 -25.41 -4.34
N GLU A 270 4.48 -25.21 -5.43
CA GLU A 270 5.66 -26.02 -5.76
C GLU A 270 6.80 -25.74 -4.77
N SER A 271 7.03 -24.45 -4.46
CA SER A 271 8.00 -24.03 -3.46
C SER A 271 7.33 -23.74 -2.12
N THR A 272 7.83 -24.39 -1.07
CA THR A 272 7.25 -24.33 0.29
C THR A 272 8.15 -23.64 1.31
N ALA A 273 9.39 -23.32 0.94
CA ALA A 273 10.39 -22.78 1.86
C ALA A 273 9.96 -21.46 2.52
N ALA A 274 9.43 -20.53 1.72
CA ALA A 274 8.96 -19.23 2.21
C ALA A 274 7.77 -19.35 3.16
N LEU A 275 6.82 -20.26 2.89
CA LEU A 275 5.67 -20.50 3.77
C LEU A 275 6.11 -21.08 5.11
N ARG A 276 6.98 -22.09 5.10
CA ARG A 276 7.54 -22.68 6.32
C ARG A 276 8.31 -21.66 7.15
N GLN A 277 9.04 -20.75 6.50
CA GLN A 277 9.70 -19.66 7.22
C GLN A 277 8.69 -18.74 7.91
N ALA A 278 7.63 -18.31 7.21
CA ALA A 278 6.59 -17.46 7.81
C ALA A 278 5.84 -18.16 8.96
N GLU A 279 5.64 -19.47 8.89
CA GLU A 279 5.08 -20.26 10.00
C GLU A 279 5.98 -20.21 11.25
N ARG A 280 7.30 -20.36 11.09
CA ARG A 280 8.25 -20.22 12.20
C ARG A 280 8.24 -18.81 12.78
N GLU A 281 8.23 -17.79 11.92
CA GLU A 281 8.14 -16.37 12.35
C GLU A 281 6.85 -16.13 13.17
N LEU A 282 5.73 -16.70 12.73
CA LEU A 282 4.45 -16.63 13.46
C LEU A 282 4.53 -17.32 14.82
N GLU A 283 5.06 -18.54 14.90
CA GLU A 283 5.23 -19.27 16.16
C GLU A 283 6.14 -18.54 17.15
N LEU A 284 7.23 -17.93 16.67
CA LEU A 284 8.15 -17.16 17.50
C LEU A 284 7.43 -15.95 18.11
N MET A 285 6.70 -15.18 17.29
CA MET A 285 5.91 -14.05 17.74
C MET A 285 4.87 -14.44 18.79
N GLU A 286 4.18 -15.57 18.62
CA GLU A 286 3.21 -16.05 19.61
C GLU A 286 3.87 -16.42 20.94
N LYS A 287 5.03 -17.09 20.90
CA LYS A 287 5.83 -17.40 22.10
C LYS A 287 6.28 -16.12 22.81
N GLU A 288 6.74 -15.11 22.07
CA GLU A 288 7.13 -13.82 22.61
C GLU A 288 5.95 -13.09 23.26
N LYS A 289 4.78 -13.08 22.62
CA LYS A 289 3.55 -12.51 23.17
C LYS A 289 3.15 -13.16 24.49
N VAL A 290 3.19 -14.50 24.57
CA VAL A 290 2.91 -15.23 25.82
C VAL A 290 3.92 -14.89 26.91
N ARG A 291 5.22 -14.80 26.58
CA ARG A 291 6.27 -14.41 27.53
C ARG A 291 6.06 -12.99 28.06
N SER A 292 5.79 -12.04 27.17
CA SER A 292 5.52 -10.64 27.52
C SER A 292 4.27 -10.51 28.40
N ASN A 293 3.17 -11.16 28.03
CA ASN A 293 1.94 -11.16 28.84
C ASN A 293 2.16 -11.77 30.23
N LYS A 294 2.97 -12.84 30.32
CA LYS A 294 3.32 -13.44 31.61
C LYS A 294 4.16 -12.49 32.48
N GLN A 295 5.06 -11.71 31.88
CA GLN A 295 5.83 -10.68 32.60
C GLN A 295 4.93 -9.54 33.08
N LEU A 296 4.09 -8.99 32.19
CA LEU A 296 3.13 -7.94 32.53
C LEU A 296 2.17 -8.39 33.64
N ALA A 297 1.64 -9.62 33.58
CA ALA A 297 0.78 -10.14 34.62
C ALA A 297 1.48 -10.22 35.99
N LYS A 298 2.77 -10.57 36.02
CA LYS A 298 3.56 -10.57 37.27
C LYS A 298 3.80 -9.16 37.80
N GLU A 299 4.09 -8.20 36.93
CA GLU A 299 4.29 -6.81 37.33
C GLU A 299 3.00 -6.18 37.85
N ILE A 300 1.87 -6.42 37.17
CA ILE A 300 0.54 -5.99 37.62
C ILE A 300 0.20 -6.61 38.98
N ALA A 301 0.44 -7.92 39.16
CA ALA A 301 0.21 -8.59 40.44
C ALA A 301 1.05 -7.97 41.56
N LYS A 302 2.35 -7.72 41.32
CA LYS A 302 3.23 -7.06 42.29
C LYS A 302 2.76 -5.64 42.64
N LEU A 303 2.31 -4.85 41.64
CA LEU A 303 1.77 -3.52 41.87
C LEU A 303 0.47 -3.57 42.68
N ALA A 304 -0.41 -4.53 42.39
CA ALA A 304 -1.63 -4.76 43.13
C ALA A 304 -1.32 -5.16 44.59
N ASP A 305 -0.38 -6.07 44.82
CA ASP A 305 0.03 -6.48 46.17
C ASP A 305 0.57 -5.29 46.99
N VAL A 306 1.43 -4.46 46.38
CA VAL A 306 1.95 -3.24 47.02
C VAL A 306 0.84 -2.26 47.34
N ALA A 307 -0.06 -1.99 46.39
CA ALA A 307 -1.19 -1.07 46.60
C ALA A 307 -2.13 -1.57 47.71
N MET A 308 -2.46 -2.86 47.71
CA MET A 308 -3.34 -3.47 48.70
C MET A 308 -2.70 -3.54 50.08
N SER A 309 -1.37 -3.71 50.17
CA SER A 309 -0.66 -3.74 51.46
C SER A 309 -0.65 -2.39 52.21
N GLY A 310 -0.94 -1.29 51.51
CA GLY A 310 -1.00 0.06 52.09
C GLY A 310 -2.41 0.51 52.51
N LEU A 311 -3.44 -0.31 52.27
CA LEU A 311 -4.82 0.00 52.66
C LEU A 311 -5.13 -0.52 54.06
N ASP A 312 -5.80 0.28 54.87
CA ASP A 312 -6.36 -0.16 56.15
C ASP A 312 -7.71 -0.89 55.97
N GLU A 313 -8.21 -1.53 57.04
CA GLU A 313 -9.48 -2.27 57.02
C GLU A 313 -10.68 -1.39 56.63
N GLU A 314 -10.69 -0.12 57.02
CA GLU A 314 -11.77 0.82 56.69
C GLU A 314 -11.79 1.14 55.19
N GLN A 315 -10.62 1.37 54.60
CA GLN A 315 -10.45 1.59 53.16
C GLN A 315 -10.82 0.34 52.37
N LEU A 316 -10.41 -0.85 52.82
CA LEU A 316 -10.80 -2.12 52.19
C LEU A 316 -12.31 -2.36 52.26
N ALA A 317 -12.96 -2.06 53.39
CA ALA A 317 -14.40 -2.17 53.55
C ALA A 317 -15.17 -1.22 52.61
N SER A 318 -14.61 -0.02 52.33
CA SER A 318 -15.24 0.95 51.43
C SER A 318 -15.35 0.48 49.97
N PHE A 319 -14.41 -0.35 49.49
CA PHE A 319 -14.48 -0.95 48.15
C PHE A 319 -15.55 -2.05 48.03
N GLY A 320 -15.83 -2.77 49.12
CA GLY A 320 -16.86 -3.81 49.16
C GLY A 320 -18.30 -3.26 49.23
N GLY A 321 -18.48 -2.01 49.66
CA GLY A 321 -19.78 -1.37 49.83
C GLY A 321 -20.40 -0.77 48.56
N ALA A 322 -19.59 -0.46 47.53
CA ALA A 322 -20.05 0.30 46.36
C ALA A 322 -20.82 -0.52 45.30
N ASN A 323 -20.93 -1.85 45.47
CA ASN A 323 -21.60 -2.76 44.53
C ASN A 323 -22.85 -3.45 45.12
N ARG A 324 -23.45 -2.89 46.17
CA ARG A 324 -24.76 -3.32 46.69
C ARG A 324 -25.84 -2.31 46.36
#